data_AF-A0A3D1QF53-F1
#
_entry.id   AF-A0A3D1QF53-F1
#
_cell.length_a   1.000
_cell.length_b   1.000
_cell.length_c   1.000
_cell.angle_alpha   90.00
_cell.angle_beta   90.00
_cell.angle_gamma   90.00
#
_symmetry.space_group_name_H-M   'P 1'
#
loop_
_entity.id
_entity.type
_entity.pdbx_description
1 polymer ?
#
loop_
_entity_poly.entity_id
_entity_poly.type
_entity_poly.pdbx_seq_one_letter_code
_entity_poly.pdbx_strand_id
1 'polypeptide(L)'
;MIRWGAVLGNLGRILIIIGVSMFSCLLWSIAYREGVTVAIVEAASITVITGIVLSRGFKSYDHISYKEGYLLVSLGWVVASVFGSLPFMMSGYLPSFADAFFETVSGFTTTGASV
;
A
#
# COMPACT_ATOMS: atom_id res chain seq x y z
N MET A 1 -15.86 -10.66 -20.42
CA MET A 1 -14.40 -10.86 -20.27
C MET A 1 -13.88 -9.82 -19.28
N ILE A 2 -12.87 -10.14 -18.47
CA ILE A 2 -12.35 -9.22 -17.43
C ILE A 2 -11.53 -8.10 -18.11
N ARG A 3 -11.82 -6.84 -17.80
CA ARG A 3 -11.02 -5.69 -18.27
C ARG A 3 -9.93 -5.37 -17.24
N TRP A 4 -8.74 -5.87 -17.47
CA TRP A 4 -7.58 -5.66 -16.58
C TRP A 4 -7.27 -4.19 -16.32
N GLY A 5 -7.49 -3.31 -17.29
CA GLY A 5 -7.29 -1.87 -17.11
C GLY A 5 -8.19 -1.26 -16.02
N ALA A 6 -9.42 -1.76 -15.87
CA ALA A 6 -10.32 -1.32 -14.80
C ALA A 6 -9.77 -1.72 -13.42
N VAL A 7 -9.24 -2.93 -13.30
CA VAL A 7 -8.70 -3.46 -12.03
C VAL A 7 -7.39 -2.77 -11.66
N LEU A 8 -6.41 -2.77 -12.57
CA LEU A 8 -5.08 -2.19 -12.33
C LEU A 8 -5.14 -0.68 -12.10
N GLY A 9 -6.00 0.05 -12.84
CA GLY A 9 -6.17 1.48 -12.64
C GLY A 9 -6.73 1.83 -11.26
N ASN A 10 -7.70 1.03 -10.77
CA ASN A 10 -8.26 1.23 -9.43
C ASN A 10 -7.32 0.74 -8.31
N LEU A 11 -6.54 -0.32 -8.52
CA LEU A 11 -5.45 -0.70 -7.60
C LEU A 11 -4.44 0.43 -7.46
N GLY A 12 -4.10 1.11 -8.56
CA GLY A 12 -3.24 2.30 -8.53
C GLY A 12 -3.78 3.40 -7.62
N ARG A 13 -5.09 3.67 -7.66
CA ARG A 13 -5.73 4.65 -6.78
C ARG A 13 -5.68 4.25 -5.31
N ILE A 14 -5.87 2.97 -5.00
CA ILE A 14 -5.71 2.43 -3.64
C ILE A 14 -4.27 2.67 -3.16
N LEU A 15 -3.27 2.37 -3.98
CA LEU A 15 -1.86 2.63 -3.64
C LEU A 15 -1.57 4.11 -3.42
N ILE A 16 -2.15 5.03 -4.20
CA ILE A 16 -1.99 6.47 -3.95
C ILE A 16 -2.52 6.83 -2.56
N ILE A 17 -3.71 6.33 -2.19
CA ILE A 17 -4.30 6.60 -0.86
C ILE A 17 -3.40 6.05 0.25
N ILE A 18 -2.93 4.81 0.11
CA ILE A 18 -2.03 4.17 1.08
C ILE A 18 -0.72 4.96 1.19
N GLY A 19 -0.04 5.24 0.08
CA GLY A 19 1.22 5.98 0.09
C GLY A 19 1.07 7.40 0.65
N VAL A 20 -0.04 8.09 0.37
CA VAL A 20 -0.32 9.41 0.97
C VAL A 20 -0.57 9.27 2.47
N SER A 21 -1.28 8.24 2.92
CA SER A 21 -1.51 8.00 4.35
C SER A 21 -0.21 7.73 5.13
N MET A 22 0.79 7.09 4.51
CA MET A 22 2.11 6.90 5.12
C MET A 22 2.80 8.22 5.48
N PHE A 23 2.59 9.29 4.72
CA PHE A 23 3.16 10.60 5.04
C PHE A 23 2.63 11.17 6.37
N SER A 24 1.47 10.73 6.85
CA SER A 24 0.97 11.15 8.17
C SER A 24 1.90 10.73 9.30
N CYS A 25 2.65 9.63 9.14
CA CYS A 25 3.64 9.15 10.10
C CYS A 25 4.88 10.06 10.19
N LEU A 26 5.18 10.85 9.16
CA LEU A 26 6.34 11.76 9.16
C LEU A 26 6.24 12.82 10.24
N LEU A 27 5.02 13.30 10.52
CA LEU A 27 4.79 14.31 11.56
C LEU A 27 5.36 13.84 12.90
N TRP A 28 5.07 12.58 13.25
CA TRP A 28 5.55 11.96 14.48
C TRP A 28 7.04 11.69 14.44
N SER A 29 7.54 11.11 13.34
CA SER A 29 8.98 10.83 13.18
C SER A 29 9.83 12.08 13.37
N ILE A 30 9.41 13.22 12.81
CA ILE A 30 10.13 14.49 12.95
C ILE A 30 9.98 15.08 14.34
N ALA A 31 8.76 15.08 14.90
CA ALA A 31 8.50 15.64 16.23
C ALA A 31 9.31 14.93 17.33
N TYR A 32 9.42 13.60 17.25
CA TYR A 32 10.17 12.78 18.20
C TYR A 32 11.63 12.56 17.82
N ARG A 33 12.09 13.08 16.68
CA ARG A 33 13.46 12.91 16.14
C ARG A 33 13.83 11.44 15.93
N GLU A 34 12.88 10.66 15.44
CA GLU A 34 13.06 9.25 15.11
C GLU A 34 13.93 9.08 13.86
N GLY A 35 14.77 8.03 13.86
CA GLY A 35 15.68 7.69 12.76
C GLY A 35 15.00 7.11 11.52
N VAL A 36 13.66 7.03 11.49
CA VAL A 36 12.89 6.33 10.44
C VAL A 36 12.32 7.25 9.36
N THR A 37 12.56 8.57 9.47
CA THR A 37 12.00 9.58 8.56
C THR A 37 12.30 9.27 7.09
N VAL A 38 13.54 8.91 6.76
CA VAL A 38 13.96 8.59 5.39
C VAL A 38 13.24 7.36 4.86
N ALA A 39 13.16 6.29 5.66
CA ALA A 39 12.49 5.04 5.29
C ALA A 39 11.00 5.26 5.00
N ILE A 40 10.31 6.07 5.81
CA ILE A 40 8.89 6.41 5.57
C ILE A 40 8.75 7.22 4.27
N VAL A 41 9.62 8.20 4.02
CA VAL A 41 9.58 9.00 2.77
C VAL A 41 9.79 8.12 1.54
N GLU A 42 10.77 7.22 1.57
CA GLU A 42 11.07 6.32 0.45
C GLU A 42 9.91 5.35 0.20
N ALA A 43 9.41 4.69 1.24
CA ALA A 43 8.28 3.76 1.14
C ALA A 43 7.01 4.46 0.60
N ALA A 44 6.68 5.63 1.16
CA ALA A 44 5.54 6.42 0.72
C ALA A 44 5.70 6.86 -0.74
N SER A 45 6.89 7.34 -1.13
CA SER A 45 7.17 7.80 -2.49
C SER A 45 7.07 6.67 -3.50
N ILE A 46 7.66 5.50 -3.23
CA ILE A 46 7.56 4.31 -4.09
C ILE A 46 6.09 3.91 -4.25
N THR A 47 5.34 3.89 -3.16
CA THR A 47 3.92 3.52 -3.15
C THR A 47 3.07 4.48 -3.97
N VAL A 48 3.23 5.79 -3.76
CA VAL A 48 2.50 6.83 -4.51
C VAL A 48 2.88 6.82 -5.99
N ILE A 49 4.17 6.77 -6.32
CA ILE A 49 4.64 6.76 -7.71
C ILE A 49 4.09 5.54 -8.44
N THR A 50 4.17 4.35 -7.83
CA THR A 50 3.59 3.13 -8.40
C THR A 50 2.09 3.26 -8.60
N GLY A 51 1.39 3.81 -7.61
CA GLY A 51 -0.04 4.08 -7.70
C GLY A 51 -0.41 5.05 -8.84
N ILE A 52 0.36 6.13 -9.02
CA ILE A 52 0.18 7.09 -10.13
C ILE A 52 0.43 6.42 -11.48
N VAL A 53 1.51 5.65 -11.61
CA VAL A 53 1.85 4.93 -12.85
C VAL A 53 0.73 3.95 -13.23
N LEU A 54 0.23 3.17 -12.27
CA LEU A 54 -0.88 2.25 -12.51
C LEU A 54 -2.19 2.99 -12.83
N SER A 55 -2.54 4.02 -12.04
CA SER A 55 -3.79 4.75 -12.24
C SER A 55 -3.84 5.55 -13.54
N ARG A 56 -2.69 6.00 -14.06
CA ARG A 56 -2.61 6.75 -15.33
C ARG A 56 -2.35 5.84 -16.53
N GLY A 57 -1.58 4.77 -16.35
CA GLY A 57 -1.26 3.80 -17.40
C GLY A 57 -2.46 2.92 -17.77
N PHE A 58 -3.39 2.71 -16.84
CA PHE A 58 -4.59 1.90 -17.07
C PHE A 58 -5.87 2.73 -16.92
N LYS A 59 -6.64 2.80 -18.01
CA LYS A 59 -7.92 3.51 -18.03
C LYS A 59 -8.89 2.89 -17.02
N SER A 60 -9.29 3.68 -16.03
CA SER A 60 -10.41 3.32 -15.17
C SER A 60 -11.74 3.50 -15.93
N TYR A 61 -12.71 2.65 -15.62
CA TYR A 61 -14.02 2.64 -16.25
C TYR A 61 -15.07 3.03 -15.21
N ASP A 62 -16.06 3.82 -15.61
CA ASP A 62 -17.12 4.33 -14.71
C ASP A 62 -17.95 3.20 -14.08
N HIS A 63 -18.03 2.05 -14.75
CA HIS A 63 -18.73 0.87 -14.25
C HIS A 63 -17.79 -0.34 -14.20
N ILE A 64 -17.53 -0.80 -12.98
CA ILE A 64 -16.84 -2.05 -12.67
C ILE A 64 -17.87 -3.18 -12.65
N SER A 65 -17.59 -4.26 -13.37
CA SER A 65 -18.44 -5.47 -13.32
C SER A 65 -18.21 -6.24 -12.02
N TYR A 66 -19.15 -7.07 -11.60
CA TYR A 66 -19.01 -7.89 -10.38
C TYR A 66 -17.70 -8.71 -10.36
N LYS A 67 -17.31 -9.32 -11.49
CA LYS A 67 -16.07 -10.11 -11.59
C LYS A 67 -14.82 -9.25 -11.37
N GLU A 68 -14.82 -8.02 -11.89
CA GLU A 68 -13.71 -7.08 -11.70
C GLU A 68 -13.68 -6.54 -10.27
N GLY A 69 -14.86 -6.34 -9.64
CA GLY A 69 -14.97 -5.93 -8.25
C GLY A 69 -14.41 -6.97 -7.28
N TYR A 70 -14.79 -8.24 -7.44
CA TYR A 70 -14.22 -9.33 -6.64
C TYR A 70 -12.69 -9.39 -6.76
N LEU A 71 -12.18 -9.32 -7.99
CA LEU A 71 -10.74 -9.36 -8.24
C LEU A 71 -10.02 -8.14 -7.66
N LEU A 72 -10.61 -6.94 -7.78
CA LEU A 72 -10.07 -5.70 -7.23
C LEU A 72 -9.94 -5.77 -5.70
N VAL A 73 -10.96 -6.29 -5.00
CA VAL A 73 -10.91 -6.41 -3.54
C VAL A 73 -9.87 -7.44 -3.11
N SER A 74 -9.85 -8.63 -3.73
CA SER A 74 -8.89 -9.67 -3.39
C SER A 74 -7.43 -9.23 -3.63
N LEU A 75 -7.14 -8.64 -4.80
CA LEU A 75 -5.82 -8.11 -5.09
C LEU A 75 -5.51 -6.86 -4.26
N GLY A 76 -6.52 -6.05 -3.95
CA GLY A 76 -6.38 -4.84 -3.16
C GLY A 76 -5.78 -5.11 -1.79
N TRP A 77 -6.25 -6.14 -1.09
CA TRP A 77 -5.67 -6.55 0.19
C TRP A 77 -4.22 -7.01 0.06
N VAL A 78 -3.92 -7.87 -0.92
CA VAL A 78 -2.55 -8.38 -1.13
C VAL A 78 -1.59 -7.22 -1.45
N VAL A 79 -1.98 -6.35 -2.39
CA VAL A 79 -1.17 -5.20 -2.80
C VAL A 79 -1.01 -4.21 -1.65
N ALA A 80 -2.09 -3.90 -0.92
CA ALA A 80 -2.02 -3.05 0.25
C ALA A 80 -1.03 -3.58 1.29
N SER A 81 -1.05 -4.89 1.58
CA SER A 81 -0.13 -5.51 2.53
C SER A 81 1.32 -5.56 2.06
N VAL A 82 1.57 -5.77 0.76
CA VAL A 82 2.94 -5.74 0.21
C VAL A 82 3.52 -4.34 0.28
N PHE A 83 2.77 -3.30 -0.10
CA PHE A 83 3.29 -1.94 -0.07
C PHE A 83 3.31 -1.37 1.35
N GLY A 84 2.33 -1.73 2.18
CA GLY A 84 2.26 -1.36 3.59
C GLY A 84 3.42 -1.91 4.43
N SER A 85 4.08 -2.98 3.98
CA SER A 85 5.25 -3.53 4.67
C SER A 85 6.55 -2.79 4.36
N LEU A 86 6.58 -1.95 3.33
CA LEU A 86 7.78 -1.22 2.92
C LEU A 86 8.39 -0.35 4.04
N PRO A 87 7.64 0.43 4.83
CA PRO A 87 8.21 1.22 5.91
C PRO A 87 8.93 0.35 6.95
N PHE A 88 8.39 -0.83 7.28
CA PHE A 88 9.03 -1.77 8.21
C PHE A 88 10.33 -2.34 7.64
N MET A 89 10.30 -2.74 6.37
CA MET A 89 11.47 -3.30 5.68
C MET A 89 12.58 -2.27 5.50
N MET A 90 12.22 -1.05 5.08
CA MET A 90 13.19 0.02 4.78
C MET A 90 13.76 0.67 6.04
N SER A 91 12.99 0.71 7.14
CA SER A 91 13.51 1.18 8.43
C SER A 91 14.39 0.15 9.13
N GLY A 92 14.32 -1.12 8.70
CA GLY A 92 15.00 -2.23 9.38
C GLY A 92 14.34 -2.65 10.69
N TYR A 93 13.13 -2.14 11.00
CA TYR A 93 12.40 -2.49 12.23
C TYR A 93 12.00 -3.97 12.23
N LEU A 94 11.52 -4.48 11.08
CA LEU A 94 11.27 -5.90 10.86
C LEU A 94 12.16 -6.38 9.69
N PRO A 95 13.27 -7.08 9.95
CA PRO A 95 14.22 -7.47 8.90
C PRO A 95 13.71 -8.62 8.02
N SER A 96 12.76 -9.41 8.51
CA SER A 96 12.11 -10.49 7.77
C SER A 96 10.91 -9.94 6.99
N PHE A 97 10.88 -10.19 5.68
CA PHE A 97 9.71 -9.86 4.86
C PHE A 97 8.44 -10.55 5.35
N ALA A 98 8.54 -11.78 5.84
CA ALA A 98 7.39 -12.51 6.35
C ALA A 98 6.77 -11.81 7.57
N ASP A 99 7.61 -11.29 8.47
CA ASP A 99 7.18 -10.63 9.70
C ASP A 99 6.57 -9.26 9.37
N ALA A 100 7.24 -8.47 8.51
CA ALA A 100 6.75 -7.19 8.04
C ALA A 100 5.42 -7.32 7.29
N PHE A 101 5.29 -8.35 6.44
CA PHE A 101 4.05 -8.64 5.74
C PHE A 101 2.95 -9.08 6.71
N PHE A 102 3.25 -9.95 7.67
CA PHE A 102 2.29 -10.41 8.68
C PHE A 102 1.76 -9.25 9.53
N GLU A 103 2.65 -8.41 10.07
CA GLU A 103 2.31 -7.24 10.88
C GLU A 103 1.40 -6.28 10.09
N THR A 104 1.73 -6.07 8.81
CA THR A 104 0.95 -5.21 7.92
C THR A 104 -0.43 -5.79 7.62
N VAL A 105 -0.53 -7.09 7.31
CA VAL A 105 -1.82 -7.78 7.10
C VAL A 105 -2.68 -7.66 8.35
N SER A 106 -2.12 -8.00 9.51
CA SER A 106 -2.82 -7.97 10.79
C SER A 106 -3.39 -6.58 11.11
N GLY A 107 -2.60 -5.52 10.87
CA GLY A 107 -3.03 -4.14 11.03
C GLY A 107 -4.17 -3.76 10.07
N PHE A 108 -4.02 -4.02 8.78
CA PHE A 108 -5.04 -3.67 7.78
C PHE A 108 -6.36 -4.42 7.97
N THR A 109 -6.30 -5.69 8.38
CA THR A 109 -7.49 -6.50 8.61
C THR A 109 -8.07 -6.31 10.01
N THR A 110 -7.51 -5.40 10.82
CA THR A 110 -7.91 -5.14 12.20
C THR A 110 -7.86 -6.39 13.10
N THR A 111 -6.97 -7.34 12.78
CA THR A 111 -6.80 -8.58 13.55
C THR A 111 -6.13 -8.31 14.89
N GLY A 112 -5.10 -7.44 14.90
CA GLY A 112 -4.38 -7.05 16.13
C GLY A 112 -3.43 -8.12 16.68
N ALA A 113 -3.03 -9.11 15.87
CA ALA A 113 -1.91 -10.00 16.17
C ALA A 113 -0.57 -9.32 15.81
N SER A 114 0.51 -9.62 16.54
CA SER A 114 1.83 -9.01 16.31
C SER A 114 2.95 -10.04 16.43
N VAL A 115 4.10 -9.76 15.78
CA VAL A 115 5.29 -10.63 15.70
C VAL A 115 6.57 -9.90 16.10
#